data_AF-A0A2V9FER7-F1
#
_entry.id   AF-A0A2V9FER7-F1
#
_cell.length_a   1.000
_cell.length_b   1.000
_cell.length_c   1.000
_cell.angle_alpha   90.00
_cell.angle_beta   90.00
_cell.angle_gamma   90.00
#
_symmetry.space_group_name_H-M   'P 1'
#
loop_
_entity.id
_entity.type
_entity.pdbx_description
1 polymer ?
#
loop_
_entity_poly.entity_id
_entity_poly.type
_entity_poly.pdbx_seq_one_letter_code
_entity_poly.pdbx_strand_id
1 'polypeptide(L)'
;MSNPPPKNLPPPSARARNDDFGLILVKYGLERILYRLSRSAHREVFVLKGALLFELWTHKTYRPTRDADSLARGDNAPERFVHIFRELSVMEVEPDGLTFDSDRVQAERITEDADYEGVRVTFTAYLDRARIPIQIDIGFEDAPTNCDRRGNTIR
;
A
#
# COMPACT_ATOMS: atom_id res chain seq x y z
N MET A 1 -9.24 -10.66 46.49
CA MET A 1 -9.77 -11.86 45.80
C MET A 1 -9.88 -11.52 44.32
N SER A 2 -8.90 -11.93 43.50
CA SER A 2 -8.96 -11.76 42.05
C SER A 2 -9.84 -12.84 41.46
N ASN A 3 -10.89 -12.48 40.72
CA ASN A 3 -11.68 -13.47 40.00
C ASN A 3 -10.78 -14.22 39.01
N PRO A 4 -10.84 -15.56 38.96
CA PRO A 4 -10.11 -16.31 37.94
C PRO A 4 -10.65 -15.95 36.55
N PRO A 5 -9.81 -15.96 35.51
CA PRO A 5 -10.27 -15.69 34.15
C PRO A 5 -11.31 -16.76 33.74
N PRO A 6 -12.34 -16.38 32.97
CA PRO A 6 -13.38 -17.31 32.55
C PRO A 6 -12.78 -18.45 31.70
N LYS A 7 -12.99 -19.70 32.12
CA LYS A 7 -12.38 -20.91 31.56
C LYS A 7 -12.87 -21.33 30.16
N ASN A 8 -13.68 -20.52 29.49
CA ASN A 8 -14.36 -20.88 28.24
C ASN A 8 -14.17 -19.82 27.14
N LEU A 9 -12.93 -19.47 26.81
CA LEU A 9 -12.69 -18.80 25.53
C LEU A 9 -12.67 -19.90 24.45
N PRO A 10 -13.56 -19.85 23.43
CA PRO A 10 -13.49 -20.80 22.34
C PRO A 10 -12.10 -20.69 21.69
N PRO A 11 -11.44 -21.81 21.32
CA PRO A 11 -10.19 -21.74 20.58
C PRO A 11 -10.44 -20.87 19.33
N PRO A 12 -9.50 -19.99 18.94
CA PRO A 12 -9.70 -19.13 17.78
C PRO A 12 -10.13 -20.01 16.61
N SER A 13 -11.25 -19.63 15.98
CA SER A 13 -11.81 -20.41 14.88
C SER A 13 -10.74 -20.60 13.79
N ALA A 14 -10.78 -21.71 13.06
CA ALA A 14 -9.83 -21.93 11.97
C ALA A 14 -9.83 -20.78 10.93
N ARG A 15 -10.94 -20.03 10.83
CA ARG A 15 -11.06 -18.81 10.02
C ARG A 15 -10.20 -17.66 10.56
N ALA A 16 -10.24 -17.39 11.87
CA ALA A 16 -9.43 -16.34 12.48
C ALA A 16 -7.92 -16.55 12.27
N ARG A 17 -7.45 -17.81 12.39
CA ARG A 17 -6.04 -18.15 12.10
C ARG A 17 -5.65 -17.97 10.63
N ASN A 18 -6.59 -18.19 9.71
CA ASN A 18 -6.35 -18.04 8.27
C ASN A 18 -6.27 -16.55 7.88
N ASP A 19 -7.13 -15.72 8.48
CA ASP A 19 -7.11 -14.27 8.28
C ASP A 19 -5.80 -13.65 8.80
N ASP A 20 -5.30 -14.13 9.94
CA ASP A 20 -4.02 -13.69 10.50
C ASP A 20 -2.83 -14.08 9.60
N PHE A 21 -2.82 -15.31 9.07
CA PHE A 21 -1.76 -15.76 8.16
C PHE A 21 -1.76 -14.98 6.84
N GLY A 22 -2.94 -14.76 6.25
CA GLY A 22 -3.07 -13.94 5.05
C GLY A 22 -2.59 -12.51 5.26
N LEU A 23 -2.87 -11.93 6.44
CA LEU A 23 -2.38 -10.59 6.79
C LEU A 23 -0.85 -10.54 6.88
N ILE A 24 -0.22 -11.55 7.48
CA ILE A 24 1.26 -11.65 7.54
C ILE A 24 1.86 -11.68 6.14
N LEU A 25 1.28 -12.48 5.23
CA LEU A 25 1.75 -12.55 3.84
C LEU A 25 1.63 -11.21 3.12
N VAL A 26 0.50 -10.52 3.28
CA VAL A 26 0.30 -9.18 2.68
C VAL A 26 1.31 -8.19 3.23
N LYS A 27 1.53 -8.16 4.55
CA LYS A 27 2.54 -7.29 5.17
C LYS A 27 3.94 -7.57 4.65
N TYR A 28 4.31 -8.84 4.57
CA TYR A 28 5.60 -9.23 4.00
C TYR A 28 5.72 -8.75 2.55
N GLY A 29 4.70 -8.95 1.73
CA GLY A 29 4.68 -8.43 0.35
C GLY A 29 4.86 -6.91 0.27
N LEU A 30 4.14 -6.16 1.11
CA LEU A 30 4.23 -4.69 1.20
C LEU A 30 5.62 -4.22 1.65
N GLU A 31 6.17 -4.82 2.70
CA GLU A 31 7.52 -4.50 3.17
C GLU A 31 8.58 -4.75 2.09
N ARG A 32 8.46 -5.86 1.36
CA ARG A 32 9.43 -6.24 0.34
C ARG A 32 9.34 -5.40 -0.94
N ILE A 33 8.16 -4.90 -1.32
CA ILE A 33 8.08 -3.91 -2.40
C ILE A 33 8.56 -2.53 -1.94
N LEU A 34 8.26 -2.12 -0.71
CA LEU A 34 8.79 -0.87 -0.14
C LEU A 34 10.32 -0.90 0.00
N TYR A 35 10.88 -2.07 0.32
CA TYR A 35 12.33 -2.27 0.29
C TYR A 35 12.89 -2.03 -1.13
N ARG A 36 12.32 -2.65 -2.16
CA ARG A 36 12.72 -2.40 -3.56
C ARG A 36 12.60 -0.93 -3.93
N LEU A 37 11.51 -0.26 -3.53
CA LEU A 37 11.33 1.18 -3.73
C LEU A 37 12.46 1.99 -3.09
N SER A 38 12.83 1.68 -1.84
CA SER A 38 13.93 2.36 -1.13
C SER A 38 15.31 2.20 -1.79
N ARG A 39 15.51 1.09 -2.52
CA ARG A 39 16.74 0.78 -3.26
C ARG A 39 16.74 1.34 -4.69
N SER A 40 15.57 1.77 -5.18
CA SER A 40 15.38 2.25 -6.55
C SER A 40 15.78 3.72 -6.74
N ALA A 41 15.86 4.14 -8.01
CA ALA A 41 15.99 5.55 -8.38
C ALA A 41 14.77 6.39 -7.96
N HIS A 42 13.62 5.76 -7.72
CA HIS A 42 12.37 6.42 -7.36
C HIS A 42 12.23 6.70 -5.87
N ARG A 43 13.19 6.31 -5.02
CA ARG A 43 13.07 6.43 -3.55
C ARG A 43 12.73 7.84 -3.08
N GLU A 44 13.27 8.86 -3.75
CA GLU A 44 13.05 10.26 -3.36
C GLU A 44 11.64 10.71 -3.76
N VAL A 45 11.01 10.08 -4.74
CA VAL A 45 9.67 10.45 -5.22
C VAL A 45 8.60 10.19 -4.18
N PHE A 46 8.78 9.16 -3.34
CA PHE A 46 7.74 8.64 -2.46
C PHE A 46 8.02 8.91 -0.99
N VAL A 47 6.96 9.14 -0.22
CA VAL A 47 6.98 9.22 1.23
C VAL A 47 5.92 8.28 1.79
N LEU A 48 6.34 7.25 2.54
CA LEU A 48 5.43 6.32 3.21
C LEU A 48 4.66 7.04 4.33
N LYS A 49 3.36 6.76 4.45
CA LYS A 49 2.46 7.29 5.47
C LYS A 49 1.53 6.19 6.00
N GLY A 50 0.54 6.60 6.79
CA GLY A 50 -0.56 5.73 7.20
C GLY A 50 -0.16 4.68 8.25
N ALA A 51 -1.04 3.68 8.39
CA ALA A 51 -0.94 2.69 9.45
C ALA A 51 0.29 1.79 9.32
N LEU A 52 0.72 1.47 8.08
CA LEU A 52 1.90 0.64 7.84
C LEU A 52 3.17 1.32 8.38
N LEU A 53 3.33 2.64 8.21
CA LEU A 53 4.45 3.38 8.80
C LEU A 53 4.48 3.25 10.33
N PHE A 54 3.35 3.47 10.98
CA PHE A 54 3.27 3.39 12.45
C PHE A 54 3.59 1.99 12.96
N GLU A 55 3.14 0.95 12.26
CA GLU A 55 3.43 -0.42 12.63
C GLU A 55 4.94 -0.73 12.51
N LEU A 56 5.57 -0.33 11.39
CA LEU A 56 7.01 -0.52 11.17
C LEU A 56 7.87 0.25 12.18
N TRP A 57 7.43 1.45 12.58
CA TRP A 57 8.17 2.30 13.53
C TRP A 57 8.00 1.86 14.98
N THR A 58 6.78 1.48 15.39
CA THR A 58 6.45 1.22 16.79
C THR A 58 6.49 -0.25 17.18
N HIS A 59 6.56 -1.15 16.19
CA HIS A 59 6.38 -2.60 16.35
C HIS A 59 5.05 -2.98 17.04
N LYS A 60 4.04 -2.11 16.95
CA LYS A 60 2.70 -2.34 17.51
C LYS A 60 1.66 -2.35 16.40
N THR A 61 0.93 -3.45 16.29
CA THR A 61 -0.22 -3.56 15.39
C THR A 61 -1.44 -2.88 16.03
N TYR A 62 -1.85 -1.72 15.51
CA TYR A 62 -3.04 -1.00 15.99
C TYR A 62 -4.31 -1.37 15.21
N ARG A 63 -4.18 -1.67 13.92
CA ARG A 63 -5.25 -2.09 13.00
C ARG A 63 -4.66 -3.05 11.97
N PRO A 64 -5.39 -4.07 11.49
CA PRO A 64 -4.99 -4.83 10.32
C PRO A 64 -4.87 -3.91 9.10
N THR A 65 -3.65 -3.71 8.61
CA THR A 65 -3.36 -2.92 7.41
C THR A 65 -3.13 -3.87 6.24
N ARG A 66 -3.84 -3.66 5.12
CA ARG A 66 -3.76 -4.53 3.92
C ARG A 66 -3.21 -3.80 2.69
N ASP A 67 -2.89 -2.53 2.86
CA ASP A 67 -2.46 -1.56 1.88
C ASP A 67 -1.26 -0.78 2.43
N ALA A 68 -0.57 -0.08 1.55
CA ALA A 68 0.38 0.96 1.95
C ALA A 68 -0.12 2.31 1.44
N ASP A 69 -0.14 3.30 2.33
CA ASP A 69 -0.43 4.68 1.97
C ASP A 69 0.90 5.41 1.73
N SER A 70 0.99 6.15 0.64
CA SER A 70 2.16 6.95 0.32
C SER A 70 1.76 8.28 -0.30
N LEU A 71 2.66 9.26 -0.24
CA LEU A 71 2.60 10.41 -1.12
C LEU A 71 3.66 10.32 -2.20
N ALA A 72 3.34 10.81 -3.38
CA ALA A 72 4.28 10.98 -4.47
C ALA A 72 4.39 12.45 -4.90
N ARG A 73 5.59 12.84 -5.35
CA ARG A 73 5.82 14.12 -6.02
C ARG A 73 5.76 13.99 -7.53
N GLY A 74 5.40 15.07 -8.21
CA GLY A 74 5.33 15.18 -9.67
C GLY A 74 3.99 14.76 -10.27
N ASP A 75 4.03 14.35 -11.53
CA ASP A 75 2.84 14.00 -12.32
C ASP A 75 2.03 12.84 -11.72
N ASN A 76 0.70 12.96 -11.76
CA ASN A 76 -0.27 12.00 -11.21
C ASN A 76 -0.84 11.03 -12.25
N ALA A 77 -0.26 10.95 -13.45
CA ALA A 77 -0.66 9.98 -14.46
C ALA A 77 -0.51 8.52 -13.96
N PRO A 78 -1.58 7.71 -13.97
CA PRO A 78 -1.52 6.29 -13.57
C PRO A 78 -0.44 5.49 -14.32
N GLU A 79 -0.22 5.80 -15.59
CA GLU A 79 0.76 5.13 -16.46
C GLU A 79 2.19 5.24 -15.91
N ARG A 80 2.52 6.38 -15.30
CA ARG A 80 3.80 6.60 -14.62
C ARG A 80 3.98 5.58 -13.49
N PHE A 81 2.94 5.36 -12.70
CA PHE A 81 2.99 4.42 -11.57
C PHE A 81 3.03 2.97 -12.03
N VAL A 82 2.30 2.62 -13.10
CA VAL A 82 2.45 1.30 -13.73
C VAL A 82 3.90 1.04 -14.13
N HIS A 83 4.55 2.01 -14.76
CA HIS A 83 5.95 1.89 -15.15
C HIS A 83 6.88 1.72 -13.95
N ILE A 84 6.77 2.60 -12.94
CA ILE A 84 7.58 2.51 -11.71
C ILE A 84 7.41 1.14 -11.04
N PHE A 85 6.17 0.71 -10.78
CA PHE A 85 5.95 -0.54 -10.06
C PHE A 85 6.29 -1.79 -10.87
N ARG A 86 6.30 -1.71 -12.21
CA ARG A 86 6.90 -2.74 -13.07
C ARG A 86 8.40 -2.85 -12.88
N GLU A 87 9.12 -1.72 -12.90
CA GLU A 87 10.56 -1.70 -12.65
C GLU A 87 10.90 -2.25 -11.26
N LEU A 88 10.14 -1.86 -10.24
CA LEU A 88 10.30 -2.40 -8.89
C LEU A 88 10.04 -3.90 -8.85
N SER A 89 9.01 -4.39 -9.54
CA SER A 89 8.62 -5.81 -9.52
C SER A 89 9.71 -6.75 -10.06
N VAL A 90 10.53 -6.27 -11.02
CA VAL A 90 11.62 -7.05 -11.63
C VAL A 90 13.00 -6.73 -11.03
N MET A 91 13.06 -5.82 -10.06
CA MET A 91 14.32 -5.42 -9.43
C MET A 91 14.93 -6.57 -8.63
N GLU A 92 16.19 -6.88 -8.94
CA GLU A 92 16.97 -7.86 -8.19
C GLU A 92 17.32 -7.32 -6.81
N VAL A 93 17.05 -8.13 -5.79
CA VAL A 93 17.38 -7.88 -4.38
C VAL A 93 17.90 -9.17 -3.75
N GLU A 94 18.32 -9.10 -2.49
CA GLU A 94 18.64 -10.28 -1.70
C GLU A 94 17.45 -11.27 -1.73
N PRO A 95 17.70 -12.59 -1.90
CA PRO A 95 16.63 -13.58 -2.05
C PRO A 95 15.64 -13.53 -0.89
N ASP A 96 14.42 -13.05 -1.19
CA ASP A 96 13.33 -12.91 -0.23
C ASP A 96 12.15 -13.85 -0.54
N GLY A 97 12.30 -14.69 -1.56
CA GLY A 97 11.32 -15.70 -1.96
C GLY A 97 10.06 -15.14 -2.62
N LEU A 98 9.98 -13.82 -2.83
CA LEU A 98 8.83 -13.20 -3.49
C LEU A 98 9.08 -12.98 -4.97
N THR A 99 8.09 -13.37 -5.76
CA THR A 99 7.99 -13.01 -7.18
C THR A 99 6.82 -12.07 -7.37
N PHE A 100 7.05 -10.93 -8.01
CA PHE A 100 5.99 -9.97 -8.33
C PHE A 100 5.59 -10.12 -9.80
N ASP A 101 4.28 -10.16 -10.07
CA ASP A 101 3.74 -10.22 -11.42
C ASP A 101 3.74 -8.81 -12.04
N SER A 102 4.85 -8.48 -12.69
CA SER A 102 5.05 -7.17 -13.33
C SER A 102 4.07 -6.91 -14.48
N ASP A 103 3.62 -7.96 -15.18
CA ASP A 103 2.72 -7.81 -16.33
C ASP A 103 1.33 -7.34 -15.86
N ARG A 104 0.94 -7.73 -14.64
CA ARG A 104 -0.36 -7.40 -14.04
C ARG A 104 -0.37 -6.20 -13.11
N VAL A 105 0.66 -5.35 -13.16
CA VAL A 105 0.61 -4.06 -12.49
C VAL A 105 -0.45 -3.17 -13.15
N GLN A 106 -1.38 -2.69 -12.35
CA GLN A 106 -2.45 -1.78 -12.74
C GLN A 106 -2.42 -0.54 -11.85
N ALA A 107 -2.76 0.61 -12.43
CA ALA A 107 -2.95 1.84 -11.68
C ALA A 107 -4.24 2.51 -12.15
N GLU A 108 -5.01 3.03 -11.20
CA GLU A 108 -6.26 3.74 -11.46
C GLU A 108 -6.33 5.03 -10.63
N ARG A 109 -7.03 6.04 -11.14
CA ARG A 109 -7.30 7.25 -10.36
C ARG A 109 -8.33 6.93 -9.30
N ILE A 110 -8.07 7.38 -8.08
CA ILE A 110 -9.01 7.30 -6.95
C ILE A 110 -9.30 8.71 -6.45
N THR A 111 -10.51 8.93 -5.94
CA THR A 111 -10.89 10.17 -5.28
C THR A 111 -10.82 9.93 -3.78
N GLU A 112 -9.87 10.55 -3.08
CA GLU A 112 -9.77 10.46 -1.63
C GLU A 112 -10.68 11.49 -0.93
N ASP A 113 -10.97 12.63 -1.58
CA ASP A 113 -11.92 13.67 -1.15
C ASP A 113 -12.29 14.57 -2.35
N ALA A 114 -13.26 15.48 -2.19
CA ALA A 114 -13.87 16.28 -3.27
C ALA A 114 -12.91 17.08 -4.17
N ASP A 115 -11.65 17.30 -3.74
CA ASP A 115 -10.66 18.10 -4.47
C ASP A 115 -9.31 17.39 -4.70
N TYR A 116 -9.16 16.11 -4.30
CA TYR A 116 -7.88 15.38 -4.39
C TYR A 116 -8.00 14.08 -5.18
N GLU A 117 -7.32 14.05 -6.33
CA GLU A 117 -7.10 12.84 -7.13
C GLU A 117 -5.84 12.12 -6.65
N GLY A 118 -6.02 10.92 -6.09
CA GLY A 118 -4.97 9.96 -5.80
C GLY A 118 -4.82 8.93 -6.92
N VAL A 119 -3.83 8.05 -6.80
CA VAL A 119 -3.64 6.88 -7.65
C VAL A 119 -3.56 5.63 -6.78
N ARG A 120 -4.36 4.63 -7.10
CA ARG A 120 -4.25 3.29 -6.52
C ARG A 120 -3.49 2.39 -7.47
N VAL A 121 -2.45 1.75 -6.95
CA VAL A 121 -1.68 0.73 -7.68
C VAL A 121 -2.00 -0.63 -7.11
N THR A 122 -2.33 -1.58 -7.98
CA THR A 122 -2.59 -2.98 -7.59
C THR A 122 -1.79 -3.95 -8.45
N PHE A 123 -1.29 -5.01 -7.80
CA PHE A 123 -0.57 -6.10 -8.44
C PHE A 123 -0.57 -7.32 -7.52
N THR A 124 0.03 -8.41 -7.98
CA THR A 124 0.08 -9.67 -7.24
C THR A 124 1.53 -10.07 -6.99
N ALA A 125 1.82 -10.42 -5.73
CA ALA A 125 3.04 -11.10 -5.35
C ALA A 125 2.77 -12.58 -5.10
N TYR A 126 3.81 -13.41 -5.23
CA TYR A 126 3.76 -14.84 -5.02
C TYR A 126 4.87 -15.24 -4.07
N LEU A 127 4.52 -15.98 -3.02
CA LEU A 127 5.46 -16.71 -2.18
C LEU A 127 5.23 -18.21 -2.43
N ASP A 128 6.07 -18.81 -3.25
CA ASP A 128 5.82 -20.13 -3.84
C ASP A 128 4.42 -20.18 -4.52
N ARG A 129 3.47 -20.97 -4.00
CA ARG A 129 2.10 -21.06 -4.53
C ARG A 129 1.12 -20.07 -3.91
N ALA A 130 1.52 -19.37 -2.85
CA ALA A 130 0.65 -18.44 -2.15
C ALA A 130 0.51 -17.14 -2.95
N ARG A 131 -0.74 -16.79 -3.30
CA ARG A 131 -1.06 -15.54 -3.98
C ARG A 131 -1.29 -14.43 -2.96
N ILE A 132 -0.59 -13.31 -3.12
CA ILE A 132 -0.61 -12.19 -2.19
C ILE A 132 -1.03 -10.93 -2.98
N PRO A 133 -2.25 -10.42 -2.79
CA PRO A 133 -2.65 -9.16 -3.41
C PRO A 133 -1.89 -8.01 -2.75
N ILE A 134 -1.34 -7.11 -3.57
CA ILE A 134 -0.64 -5.91 -3.12
C ILE A 134 -1.42 -4.69 -3.60
N GLN A 135 -1.68 -3.77 -2.69
CA GLN A 135 -2.32 -2.49 -2.95
C GLN A 135 -1.50 -1.36 -2.33
N ILE A 136 -1.27 -0.30 -3.10
CA ILE A 136 -0.58 0.90 -2.65
C ILE A 136 -1.40 2.10 -3.11
N ASP A 137 -1.84 2.90 -2.16
CA ASP A 137 -2.60 4.13 -2.40
C ASP A 137 -1.64 5.32 -2.33
N ILE A 138 -1.72 6.20 -3.33
CA ILE A 138 -0.76 7.26 -3.59
C ILE A 138 -1.50 8.59 -3.67
N GLY A 139 -1.32 9.42 -2.66
CA GLY A 139 -1.72 10.82 -2.69
C GLY A 139 -0.62 11.72 -3.28
N PHE A 140 -0.93 13.01 -3.46
CA PHE A 140 -0.01 13.99 -4.06
C PHE A 140 0.10 15.23 -3.18
N GLU A 141 1.32 15.72 -2.94
CA GLU A 141 1.57 16.93 -2.13
C GLU A 141 1.20 18.21 -2.89
N ASP A 142 1.30 18.19 -4.23
CA ASP A 142 1.00 19.32 -5.12
C ASP A 142 -0.19 18.97 -6.02
N ALA A 143 -1.38 18.76 -5.46
CA ALA A 143 -2.58 18.75 -6.30
C ALA A 143 -2.73 20.16 -6.92
N PRO A 144 -2.88 20.30 -8.25
CA PRO A 144 -3.24 21.59 -8.82
C PRO A 144 -4.57 21.98 -8.19
N THR A 145 -4.54 22.98 -7.32
CA THR A 145 -5.75 23.64 -6.82
C THR A 145 -6.46 24.20 -8.05
N ASN A 146 -7.36 23.42 -8.64
CA ASN A 146 -8.30 23.97 -9.61
C ASN A 146 -9.38 24.68 -8.79
N CYS A 147 -9.02 25.83 -8.21
CA CYS A 147 -10.04 26.78 -7.81
C CYS A 147 -10.67 27.29 -9.11
N ASP A 148 -11.86 26.80 -9.42
CA ASP A 148 -12.77 27.47 -10.34
C ASP A 148 -13.09 28.85 -9.75
N ARG A 149 -12.30 29.85 -10.15
CA ARG A 149 -12.63 31.24 -9.90
C ARG A 149 -13.66 31.64 -10.95
N ARG A 150 -14.93 31.31 -10.67
CA ARG A 150 -16.13 31.81 -11.36
C ARG A 150 -15.92 33.24 -11.84
N GLY A 151 -15.59 33.38 -13.13
CA GLY A 151 -15.51 34.66 -13.82
C GLY A 151 -16.93 35.11 -14.18
N ASN A 152 -17.61 35.74 -13.23
CA ASN A 152 -18.80 36.53 -13.51
C ASN A 152 -18.39 37.71 -14.41
N THR A 153 -18.59 37.59 -15.73
CA THR A 153 -18.50 38.74 -16.63
C THR A 153 -19.90 39.29 -16.83
N ILE A 154 -20.20 40.35 -16.08
CA ILE A 154 -21.22 41.32 -16.45
C ILE A 154 -20.58 42.23 -17.51
N ARG A 155 -21.10 42.18 -18.74
CA ARG A 155 -21.19 43.32 -19.66
C ARG A 155 -22.48 43.20 -20.46
#